data_AF-A0A0R2TKI7-F1
#
_entry.id   AF-A0A0R2TKI7-F1
#
_cell.length_a   1.000
_cell.length_b   1.000
_cell.length_c   1.000
_cell.angle_alpha   90.00
_cell.angle_beta   90.00
_cell.angle_gamma   90.00
#
_symmetry.space_group_name_H-M   'P 1'
#
loop_
_entity.id
_entity.type
_entity.pdbx_description
1 polymer ?
#
loop_
_entity_poly.entity_id
_entity_poly.type
_entity_poly.pdbx_seq_one_letter_code
_entity_poly.pdbx_strand_id
1 'polypeptide(L)'
;MPELAISEQSDFDAAVATLEAQKNQEAAAMFANFVMTYPGSSLTQEAQFLRGKAFENLKDAAKAARAYLEAFSGQPNGPKASNSLVQLGISLNDLGQKADACVTLQEVSARFPGTPSAEVAVAAVVRLQCP
;
A
#
# COMPACT_ATOMS: atom_id res chain seq x y z
N MET A 1 -13.81 -22.96 -11.67
CA MET A 1 -13.30 -22.89 -10.29
C MET A 1 -14.05 -21.80 -9.52
N PRO A 2 -15.39 -21.91 -9.33
CA PRO A 2 -16.19 -20.81 -8.76
C PRO A 2 -16.07 -20.70 -7.24
N GLU A 3 -15.87 -21.82 -6.53
CA GLU A 3 -15.78 -21.87 -5.06
C GLU A 3 -14.58 -21.08 -4.51
N LEU A 4 -13.42 -21.14 -5.18
CA LEU A 4 -12.23 -20.40 -4.75
C LEU A 4 -12.42 -18.88 -4.88
N ALA A 5 -13.10 -18.42 -5.93
CA ALA A 5 -13.37 -17.00 -6.14
C ALA A 5 -14.38 -16.42 -5.12
N ILE A 6 -15.37 -17.23 -4.71
CA ILE A 6 -16.33 -16.84 -3.67
C ILE A 6 -15.64 -16.76 -2.29
N SER A 7 -14.78 -17.73 -1.98
CA SER A 7 -14.00 -17.74 -0.73
C SER A 7 -13.03 -16.57 -0.66
N GLU A 8 -12.34 -16.27 -1.77
CA GLU A 8 -11.44 -15.13 -1.89
C GLU A 8 -12.15 -13.81 -1.58
N GLN A 9 -13.25 -13.51 -2.26
CA GLN A 9 -13.98 -12.25 -2.03
C GLN A 9 -14.47 -12.14 -0.58
N SER A 10 -15.00 -13.23 -0.02
CA SER A 10 -15.48 -13.25 1.38
C SER A 10 -14.35 -12.98 2.38
N ASP A 11 -13.18 -13.59 2.21
CA ASP A 11 -12.04 -13.38 3.11
C ASP A 11 -11.48 -11.96 3.00
N PHE A 12 -11.46 -11.42 1.78
CA PHE A 12 -11.06 -10.04 1.53
C PHE A 12 -12.02 -9.05 2.21
N ASP A 13 -13.32 -9.22 2.03
CA ASP A 13 -14.36 -8.35 2.61
C ASP A 13 -14.32 -8.38 4.14
N ALA A 14 -14.08 -9.55 4.75
CA ALA A 14 -13.92 -9.67 6.18
C ALA A 14 -12.70 -8.90 6.71
N ALA A 15 -11.58 -8.91 5.97
CA ALA A 15 -10.39 -8.15 6.31
C ALA A 15 -10.63 -6.62 6.20
N VAL A 16 -11.36 -6.19 5.16
CA VAL A 16 -11.78 -4.79 4.98
C VAL A 16 -12.66 -4.33 6.14
N ALA A 17 -13.70 -5.09 6.48
CA ALA A 17 -14.61 -4.74 7.59
C ALA A 17 -13.85 -4.64 8.93
N THR A 18 -12.83 -5.48 9.14
CA THR A 18 -11.97 -5.44 10.31
C THR A 18 -11.10 -4.18 10.35
N LEU A 19 -10.59 -3.74 9.19
CA LEU A 19 -9.86 -2.48 9.05
C LEU A 19 -10.76 -1.27 9.35
N GLU A 20 -11.97 -1.26 8.80
CA GLU A 20 -12.97 -0.20 9.02
C GLU A 20 -13.37 -0.10 10.49
N ALA A 21 -13.46 -1.24 11.18
CA ALA A 21 -13.68 -1.32 12.62
C ALA A 21 -12.47 -0.89 13.48
N GLN A 22 -11.42 -0.32 12.86
CA GLN A 22 -10.19 0.14 13.52
C GLN A 22 -9.39 -0.97 14.22
N LYS A 23 -9.68 -2.24 13.93
CA LYS A 23 -8.93 -3.39 14.45
C LYS A 23 -7.70 -3.65 13.58
N ASN A 24 -6.83 -2.63 13.49
CA ASN A 24 -5.77 -2.56 12.51
C ASN A 24 -4.78 -3.73 12.56
N GLN A 25 -4.44 -4.22 13.76
CA GLN A 25 -3.52 -5.35 13.90
C GLN A 25 -4.12 -6.66 13.37
N GLU A 26 -5.41 -6.88 13.61
CA GLU A 26 -6.15 -8.04 13.11
C GLU A 26 -6.32 -7.94 11.59
N ALA A 27 -6.72 -6.79 11.08
CA ALA A 27 -6.84 -6.55 9.64
C ALA A 27 -5.52 -6.79 8.89
N ALA A 28 -4.39 -6.31 9.41
CA ALA A 28 -3.09 -6.54 8.81
C ALA A 28 -2.71 -8.03 8.74
N ALA A 29 -3.09 -8.83 9.75
CA ALA A 29 -2.90 -10.27 9.75
C ALA A 29 -3.83 -10.97 8.76
N MET A 30 -5.09 -10.54 8.65
CA MET A 30 -6.05 -11.08 7.69
C MET A 30 -5.61 -10.82 6.25
N PHE A 31 -5.17 -9.61 5.91
CA PHE A 31 -4.62 -9.31 4.58
C PHE A 31 -3.35 -10.10 4.28
N ALA A 32 -2.48 -10.32 5.27
CA ALA A 32 -1.31 -11.19 5.08
C ALA A 32 -1.73 -12.63 4.76
N ASN A 33 -2.70 -13.17 5.51
CA ASN A 33 -3.23 -14.50 5.27
C ASN A 33 -3.92 -14.61 3.90
N PHE A 34 -4.66 -13.58 3.50
CA PHE A 34 -5.31 -13.51 2.18
C PHE A 34 -4.28 -13.67 1.05
N VAL A 35 -3.19 -12.89 1.08
CA VAL A 35 -2.15 -12.93 0.03
C VAL A 35 -1.42 -14.29 0.01
N MET A 36 -1.27 -14.93 1.16
CA MET A 36 -0.70 -16.28 1.25
C MET A 36 -1.65 -17.37 0.73
N THR A 37 -2.95 -17.21 0.97
CA THR A 37 -3.99 -18.19 0.61
C THR A 37 -4.36 -18.11 -0.88
N TYR A 38 -4.37 -16.89 -1.43
CA TYR A 38 -4.77 -16.61 -2.81
C TYR A 38 -3.63 -15.97 -3.61
N PRO A 39 -2.47 -16.65 -3.76
CA PRO A 39 -1.36 -16.10 -4.52
C PRO A 39 -1.78 -15.92 -5.99
N GLY A 40 -1.69 -14.69 -6.51
CA GLY A 40 -2.08 -14.36 -7.88
C GLY A 40 -3.53 -13.89 -8.05
N SER A 41 -4.26 -13.74 -6.95
CA SER A 41 -5.54 -13.02 -6.91
C SER A 41 -5.41 -11.61 -7.50
N SER A 42 -6.44 -11.15 -8.23
CA SER A 42 -6.51 -9.77 -8.70
C SER A 42 -6.59 -8.77 -7.54
N LEU A 43 -7.11 -9.20 -6.39
CA LEU A 43 -7.21 -8.42 -5.14
C LEU A 43 -5.91 -8.40 -4.33
N THR A 44 -4.88 -9.18 -4.70
CA THR A 44 -3.60 -9.22 -3.96
C THR A 44 -2.96 -7.84 -3.82
N GLN A 45 -2.98 -7.02 -4.88
CA GLN A 45 -2.45 -5.65 -4.79
C GLN A 45 -3.26 -4.79 -3.81
N GLU A 46 -4.60 -4.89 -3.85
CA GLU A 46 -5.47 -4.16 -2.92
C GLU A 46 -5.23 -4.62 -1.48
N ALA A 47 -5.13 -5.92 -1.24
CA ALA A 47 -4.91 -6.49 0.08
C ALA A 47 -3.59 -6.00 0.68
N GLN A 48 -2.51 -5.94 -0.10
CA GLN A 48 -1.24 -5.39 0.37
C GLN A 48 -1.31 -3.88 0.62
N PHE A 49 -2.02 -3.13 -0.23
CA PHE A 49 -2.23 -1.69 -0.02
C PHE A 49 -2.99 -1.44 1.30
N LEU A 50 -4.07 -2.16 1.54
CA LEU A 50 -4.88 -2.03 2.76
C LEU A 50 -4.14 -2.55 4.00
N ARG A 51 -3.28 -3.56 3.86
CA ARG A 51 -2.35 -3.96 4.92
C ARG A 51 -1.37 -2.84 5.27
N GLY A 52 -0.89 -2.08 4.28
CA GLY A 52 -0.11 -0.86 4.50
C GLY A 52 -0.89 0.18 5.28
N LYS A 53 -2.16 0.45 4.91
CA LYS A 53 -3.05 1.35 5.66
C LYS A 53 -3.27 0.91 7.10
N ALA A 54 -3.42 -0.39 7.34
CA ALA A 54 -3.55 -0.93 8.68
C ALA A 54 -2.31 -0.63 9.54
N PHE A 55 -1.10 -0.82 9.00
CA PHE A 55 0.14 -0.49 9.70
C PHE A 55 0.36 1.01 9.87
N GLU A 56 -0.06 1.83 8.91
CA GLU A 56 -0.06 3.29 9.03
C GLU A 56 -0.95 3.76 10.20
N ASN A 57 -2.15 3.17 10.36
CA ASN A 57 -3.03 3.43 11.49
C ASN A 57 -2.40 3.02 12.83
N LEU A 58 -1.58 1.96 12.83
CA LEU A 58 -0.80 1.50 13.99
C LEU A 58 0.47 2.32 14.24
N LYS A 59 0.80 3.29 13.36
CA LYS A 59 2.07 4.04 13.38
C LYS A 59 3.32 3.16 13.24
N ASP A 60 3.16 1.97 12.64
CA ASP A 60 4.26 1.07 12.29
C ASP A 60 4.74 1.36 10.86
N ALA A 61 5.51 2.44 10.71
CA ALA A 61 5.97 2.91 9.40
C ALA A 61 6.83 1.85 8.67
N ALA A 62 7.53 0.99 9.40
CA ALA A 62 8.39 -0.06 8.81
C ALA A 62 7.54 -1.11 8.11
N LYS A 63 6.50 -1.60 8.79
CA LYS A 63 5.59 -2.58 8.18
C LYS A 63 4.69 -1.93 7.12
N ALA A 64 4.31 -0.67 7.29
CA ALA A 64 3.56 0.08 6.27
C ALA A 64 4.36 0.20 4.96
N ALA A 65 5.60 0.68 5.04
CA ALA A 65 6.51 0.78 3.89
C ALA A 65 6.65 -0.57 3.17
N ARG A 66 6.89 -1.64 3.93
CA ARG A 66 7.01 -2.99 3.33
C ARG A 66 5.73 -3.43 2.61
N ALA A 67 4.57 -3.24 3.22
CA ALA A 67 3.30 -3.65 2.61
C ALA A 67 2.99 -2.84 1.34
N TYR A 68 3.25 -1.52 1.34
CA TYR A 68 3.11 -0.70 0.14
C TYR A 68 4.09 -1.07 -0.97
N LEU A 69 5.34 -1.40 -0.62
CA LEU A 69 6.32 -1.91 -1.58
C LEU A 69 5.87 -3.23 -2.18
N GLU A 70 5.33 -4.15 -1.38
CA GLU A 70 4.76 -5.43 -1.84
C GLU A 70 3.56 -5.19 -2.77
N ALA A 71 2.67 -4.25 -2.45
CA ALA A 71 1.52 -3.86 -3.30
C ALA A 71 1.96 -3.30 -4.67
N PHE A 72 2.97 -2.44 -4.67
CA PHE A 72 3.52 -1.86 -5.89
C PHE A 72 4.26 -2.90 -6.73
N SER A 73 5.18 -3.65 -6.12
CA SER A 73 6.05 -4.60 -6.83
C SER A 73 5.27 -5.75 -7.44
N GLY A 74 4.19 -6.19 -6.79
CA GLY A 74 3.33 -7.27 -7.31
C GLY A 74 2.57 -6.86 -8.58
N GLN A 75 2.13 -5.61 -8.68
CA GLN A 75 1.44 -5.10 -9.87
C GLN A 75 1.85 -3.64 -10.17
N PRO A 76 3.04 -3.40 -10.77
CA PRO A 76 3.60 -2.04 -10.93
C PRO A 76 2.82 -1.09 -11.85
N ASN A 77 1.85 -1.63 -12.60
CA ASN A 77 0.94 -0.88 -13.47
C ASN A 77 -0.54 -1.07 -13.05
N GLY A 78 -0.77 -1.68 -11.88
CA GLY A 78 -2.09 -1.98 -11.37
C GLY A 78 -2.81 -0.76 -10.78
N PRO A 79 -4.09 -0.90 -10.44
CA PRO A 79 -4.94 0.20 -9.98
C PRO A 79 -4.46 0.90 -8.70
N LYS A 80 -3.64 0.25 -7.86
CA LYS A 80 -3.04 0.87 -6.66
C LYS A 80 -1.56 1.16 -6.81
N ALA A 81 -0.96 1.00 -7.98
CA ALA A 81 0.48 1.18 -8.14
C ALA A 81 0.92 2.59 -7.74
N SER A 82 0.27 3.63 -8.26
CA SER A 82 0.60 5.02 -7.94
C SER A 82 0.33 5.36 -6.47
N ASN A 83 -0.80 4.91 -5.92
CA ASN A 83 -1.13 5.13 -4.50
C ASN A 83 -0.13 4.44 -3.57
N SER A 84 0.24 3.19 -3.87
CA SER A 84 1.19 2.43 -3.07
C SER A 84 2.57 3.08 -3.08
N LEU A 85 3.04 3.55 -4.25
CA LEU A 85 4.35 4.18 -4.37
C LEU A 85 4.43 5.51 -3.59
N VAL A 86 3.36 6.32 -3.61
CA VAL A 86 3.27 7.53 -2.77
C VAL A 86 3.33 7.17 -1.29
N GLN A 87 2.53 6.21 -0.85
CA GLN A 87 2.46 5.84 0.57
C GLN A 87 3.75 5.16 1.05
N LEU A 88 4.46 4.45 0.18
CA LEU A 88 5.81 3.97 0.44
C LEU A 88 6.74 5.17 0.72
N GLY A 89 6.78 6.17 -0.16
CA GLY A 89 7.60 7.36 0.04
C GLY A 89 7.30 8.10 1.34
N ILE A 90 6.03 8.25 1.68
CA ILE A 90 5.61 8.86 2.96
C ILE A 90 6.07 8.00 4.15
N SER A 91 5.87 6.69 4.09
CA SER A 91 6.29 5.76 5.16
C SER A 91 7.81 5.75 5.36
N LEU A 92 8.59 5.85 4.29
CA LEU A 92 10.06 5.97 4.36
C LEU A 92 10.48 7.26 5.06
N ASN A 93 9.79 8.37 4.80
CA ASN A 93 10.05 9.62 5.52
C ASN A 93 9.74 9.47 7.02
N ASP A 94 8.64 8.82 7.37
CA ASP A 94 8.25 8.57 8.77
C ASP A 94 9.26 7.67 9.50
N LEU A 95 10.00 6.84 8.76
CA LEU A 95 11.14 6.06 9.26
C LEU A 95 12.44 6.87 9.41
N GLY A 96 12.44 8.15 9.04
CA GLY A 96 13.64 8.99 8.98
C GLY A 96 14.51 8.75 7.74
N GLN A 97 14.06 7.93 6.79
CA GLN A 97 14.76 7.63 5.54
C GLN A 97 14.41 8.67 4.47
N LYS A 98 14.68 9.95 4.77
CA LYS A 98 14.32 11.08 3.90
C LYS A 98 14.90 10.96 2.49
N ALA A 99 16.13 10.48 2.34
CA ALA A 99 16.75 10.32 1.02
C ALA A 99 15.97 9.34 0.14
N ASP A 100 15.64 8.16 0.68
CA ASP A 100 14.87 7.13 -0.03
C ASP A 100 13.42 7.60 -0.29
N ALA A 101 12.83 8.33 0.66
CA ALA A 101 11.53 8.96 0.49
C ALA A 101 11.52 9.92 -0.70
N CYS A 102 12.52 10.80 -0.82
CA CYS A 102 12.63 11.75 -1.93
C CYS A 102 12.73 11.05 -3.28
N VAL A 103 13.60 10.04 -3.39
CA VAL A 103 13.75 9.24 -4.63
C VAL A 103 12.42 8.57 -4.99
N THR A 104 11.78 7.92 -4.02
CA THR A 104 10.51 7.22 -4.22
C THR A 104 9.39 8.17 -4.67
N LEU A 105 9.25 9.32 -4.01
CA LEU A 105 8.22 10.31 -4.34
C LEU A 105 8.46 10.95 -5.72
N GLN A 106 9.71 11.23 -6.09
CA GLN A 106 10.05 11.70 -7.44
C GLN A 106 9.71 10.66 -8.52
N GLU A 107 9.89 9.36 -8.23
CA GLU A 107 9.51 8.27 -9.14
C GLU A 107 8.00 8.27 -9.43
N VAL A 108 7.15 8.62 -8.45
CA VAL A 108 5.69 8.69 -8.66
C VAL A 108 5.35 9.64 -9.81
N SER A 109 5.91 10.85 -9.82
CA SER A 109 5.64 11.84 -10.85
C SER A 109 6.17 11.42 -12.21
N ALA A 110 7.30 10.70 -12.25
CA ALA A 110 7.88 10.19 -13.48
C ALA A 110 7.05 9.03 -14.08
N ARG A 111 6.53 8.13 -13.25
CA ARG A 111 5.83 6.92 -13.69
C ARG A 111 4.33 7.08 -13.85
N PHE A 112 3.71 7.95 -13.07
CA PHE A 112 2.25 8.15 -13.04
C PHE A 112 1.87 9.62 -13.26
N PRO A 113 2.36 10.27 -14.34
CA PRO A 113 2.09 11.68 -14.60
C PRO A 113 0.58 11.94 -14.73
N GLY A 114 0.10 13.06 -14.17
CA GLY A 114 -1.30 13.47 -14.24
C GLY A 114 -2.27 12.71 -13.31
N THR A 115 -1.76 11.83 -12.43
CA THR A 115 -2.59 11.18 -11.40
C THR A 115 -2.66 12.01 -10.12
N PRO A 116 -3.73 11.87 -9.31
CA PRO A 116 -3.77 12.50 -7.98
C PRO A 116 -2.59 12.10 -7.09
N SER A 117 -2.09 10.86 -7.24
CA SER A 117 -0.89 10.39 -6.56
C SER A 117 0.35 11.22 -6.92
N ALA A 118 0.52 11.59 -8.19
CA ALA A 118 1.64 12.44 -8.60
C ALA A 118 1.56 13.85 -7.99
N GLU A 119 0.36 14.42 -7.87
CA GLU A 119 0.17 15.73 -7.21
C GLU A 119 0.54 15.66 -5.72
N VAL A 120 0.10 14.62 -5.02
CA VAL A 120 0.47 14.37 -3.62
C VAL A 120 1.99 14.18 -3.49
N ALA A 121 2.61 13.45 -4.41
CA ALA A 121 4.05 13.24 -4.40
C ALA A 121 4.84 14.54 -4.58
N VAL A 122 4.44 15.39 -5.54
CA VAL A 122 5.06 16.71 -5.74
C VAL A 122 4.95 17.57 -4.48
N ALA A 123 3.77 17.62 -3.86
CA ALA A 123 3.59 18.37 -2.61
C ALA A 123 4.49 17.83 -1.49
N ALA A 124 4.63 16.51 -1.38
CA ALA A 124 5.53 15.87 -0.41
C ALA A 124 7.01 16.20 -0.68
N VAL A 125 7.47 16.12 -1.93
CA VAL A 125 8.84 16.48 -2.35
C VAL A 125 9.19 17.91 -1.91
N VAL A 126 8.28 18.87 -2.13
CA VAL A 126 8.46 20.27 -1.72
C VAL A 126 8.50 20.38 -0.19
N ARG A 127 7.55 19.77 0.52
CA ARG A 127 7.48 19.80 1.99
C ARG A 127 8.73 19.21 2.63
N LEU A 128 9.26 18.13 2.05
CA LEU A 128 10.45 17.47 2.53
C LEU A 128 11.73 18.22 2.17
N GLN A 129 11.69 19.23 1.30
CA GLN A 129 12.89 19.91 0.77
C GLN A 129 13.85 18.87 0.19
N CYS A 130 13.31 18.03 -0.70
CA CYS A 130 14.11 17.11 -1.49
C CYS A 130 15.03 17.89 -2.44
N PRO A 131 16.24 17.37 -2.73
CA PRO A 131 17.17 17.98 -3.66
C PRO A 131 16.67 17.96 -5.11
#